data_AF-A0A2T2QX53-F1
#
_entry.id   AF-A0A2T2QX53-F1
#
_cell.length_a   1.000
_cell.length_b   1.000
_cell.length_c   1.000
_cell.angle_alpha   90.00
_cell.angle_beta   90.00
_cell.angle_gamma   90.00
#
_symmetry.space_group_name_H-M   'P 1'
#
loop_
_entity.id
_entity.type
_entity.pdbx_description
1 polymer ?
#
loop_
_entity_poly.entity_id
_entity_poly.type
_entity_poly.pdbx_seq_one_letter_code
_entity_poly.pdbx_strand_id
1 'polypeptide(L)'
;MMIDQNTKRKTNGFTLLEILMVVAGIAILAAIVTLEINPKRELAKARNQERESDVNTIRNALKEYSLDNQGQVPSGVTADLKDICQGNCTTDSSQVDVSVIVDYLAREKLPYDPDKADGDALTGYRVAVSAQGNYKVTAPSAENGETVAVGPDNITQYLLADYQGAAAAYSVRLLKASYEGAALTIRRDSDDNTKDIQFAGDDLNTSQINNFCGTSNCYVQTWHDQSGNDYDLTQSTSGQQPQIYDGSSVITENSKPVADFDGNDDYLGQPTGDNWQSIFAVASYTKSSSSFSNFDGLITGKDDSGADNGIGLIGEDGTDHVRISKSSWFDLGEFYFNGNLHDENSVFSRINTLSLLTGISSDSISGVNGLSIGRDRGRSNRSWGGKISEIVIFPSDQSSNRSDIESNINDYFNIY
;
A
#
# COMPACT_ATOMS: atom_id res chain seq x y z
N MET A 1 52.10 -24.50 57.70
CA MET A 1 50.77 -24.01 58.09
C MET A 1 49.87 -24.09 56.87
N MET A 2 48.65 -24.60 57.05
CA MET A 2 47.50 -24.64 56.11
C MET A 2 47.49 -25.68 54.97
N ILE A 3 46.83 -26.79 55.32
CA ILE A 3 45.84 -27.64 54.61
C ILE A 3 45.48 -27.26 53.16
N ASP A 4 45.51 -28.25 52.27
CA ASP A 4 44.44 -28.43 51.28
C ASP A 4 44.09 -29.93 51.14
N GLN A 5 42.87 -30.31 51.54
CA GLN A 5 42.34 -31.67 51.44
C GLN A 5 41.59 -31.77 50.11
N ASN A 6 42.27 -32.33 49.11
CA ASN A 6 41.77 -32.48 47.76
C ASN A 6 40.61 -33.50 47.73
N THR A 7 39.38 -33.00 47.77
CA THR A 7 38.16 -33.82 47.67
C THR A 7 38.00 -34.33 46.24
N LYS A 8 38.42 -35.59 45.99
CA LYS A 8 38.18 -36.28 44.71
C LYS A 8 36.66 -36.35 44.45
N ARG A 9 36.16 -35.53 43.52
CA ARG A 9 34.81 -35.67 42.97
C ARG A 9 34.68 -37.04 42.31
N LYS A 10 33.78 -37.89 42.81
CA LYS A 10 33.34 -39.11 42.13
C LYS A 10 32.63 -38.69 40.85
N THR A 11 33.27 -38.86 39.70
CA THR A 11 32.60 -38.84 38.41
C THR A 11 31.85 -40.15 38.27
N ASN A 12 30.53 -40.12 38.47
CA ASN A 12 29.67 -41.26 38.16
C ASN A 12 29.67 -41.42 36.63
N GLY A 13 30.28 -42.49 36.13
CA GLY A 13 30.22 -42.85 34.72
C GLY A 13 28.84 -43.39 34.36
N PHE A 14 28.37 -43.08 33.15
CA PHE A 14 27.09 -43.58 32.63
C PHE A 14 27.05 -45.11 32.62
N THR A 15 25.92 -45.66 33.05
CA THR A 15 25.67 -47.11 33.02
C THR A 15 25.15 -47.52 31.64
N LEU A 16 25.43 -48.78 31.25
CA LEU A 16 24.94 -49.37 29.99
C LEU A 16 23.40 -49.30 29.87
N LEU A 17 22.69 -49.37 31.00
CA LEU A 17 21.23 -49.31 31.04
C LEU A 17 20.69 -47.91 30.69
N GLU A 18 21.33 -46.85 31.19
CA GLU A 18 20.94 -45.46 30.88
C GLU A 18 21.10 -45.15 29.40
N ILE A 19 22.18 -45.61 28.77
CA ILE A 19 22.39 -45.44 27.33
C ILE A 19 21.31 -46.17 26.53
N LEU A 20 20.96 -47.40 26.94
CA LEU A 20 19.99 -48.22 26.22
C LEU A 20 18.58 -47.61 26.26
N MET A 21 18.17 -47.07 27.40
CA MET A 21 16.87 -46.39 27.53
C MET A 21 16.81 -45.10 26.70
N VAL A 22 17.91 -44.33 26.66
CA VAL A 22 17.99 -43.11 25.84
C VAL A 22 17.90 -43.43 24.35
N VAL A 23 18.63 -44.44 23.87
CA VAL A 23 18.58 -44.85 22.46
C VAL A 23 17.20 -45.38 22.08
N ALA A 24 16.55 -46.17 22.96
CA ALA A 24 15.19 -46.63 22.75
C ALA A 24 14.18 -45.46 22.70
N GLY A 25 14.34 -44.47 23.59
CA GLY A 25 13.51 -43.27 23.61
C GLY A 25 13.66 -42.42 22.35
N ILE A 26 14.89 -42.20 21.88
CA ILE A 26 15.17 -41.46 20.63
C ILE A 26 14.57 -42.18 19.43
N ALA A 27 14.64 -43.52 19.37
CA ALA A 27 14.07 -44.30 18.28
C ALA A 27 12.53 -44.16 18.20
N ILE A 28 11.85 -44.16 19.35
CA ILE A 28 10.40 -43.96 19.42
C ILE A 28 10.02 -42.53 19.00
N LEU A 29 10.73 -41.52 19.52
CA LEU A 29 10.49 -40.13 19.15
C LEU A 29 10.72 -39.90 17.66
N ALA A 30 11.77 -40.49 17.07
CA ALA A 30 12.05 -40.39 15.64
C ALA A 30 10.94 -41.03 14.77
N ALA A 31 10.37 -42.16 15.22
CA ALA A 31 9.25 -42.81 14.54
C ALA A 31 7.95 -41.98 14.60
N ILE A 32 7.70 -41.28 15.71
CA ILE A 32 6.53 -40.40 15.85
C ILE A 32 6.68 -39.17 14.96
N VAL A 33 7.85 -38.51 15.00
CA VAL A 33 8.12 -37.30 14.19
C VAL A 33 8.00 -37.56 12.69
N THR A 34 8.38 -38.74 12.21
CA THR A 34 8.25 -39.11 10.79
C THR A 34 6.82 -39.36 10.33
N LEU A 35 5.88 -39.62 11.25
CA LEU A 35 4.45 -39.71 10.93
C LEU A 35 3.77 -38.33 10.87
N GLU A 36 4.34 -37.33 11.54
CA GLU A 36 3.82 -35.95 11.60
C GLU A 36 4.25 -35.12 10.37
N ILE A 37 5.45 -35.34 9.83
CA ILE A 37 5.96 -34.63 8.66
C ILE A 37 5.30 -35.21 7.41
N ASN A 38 4.31 -34.52 6.84
CA ASN A 38 3.78 -34.82 5.51
C ASN A 38 4.67 -34.19 4.44
N PRO A 39 5.61 -34.93 3.81
CA PRO A 39 6.62 -34.33 2.94
C PRO A 39 5.98 -33.72 1.70
N LYS A 40 4.82 -34.23 1.26
CA LYS A 40 4.09 -33.71 0.11
C LYS A 40 3.60 -32.28 0.37
N ARG A 41 3.07 -32.01 1.56
CA ARG A 41 2.57 -30.68 1.93
C ARG A 41 3.70 -29.66 2.04
N GLU A 42 4.83 -30.04 2.64
CA GLU A 42 5.98 -29.13 2.80
C GLU A 42 6.68 -28.84 1.47
N LEU A 43 6.78 -29.82 0.57
CA LEU A 43 7.29 -29.57 -0.79
C LEU A 43 6.34 -28.69 -1.62
N ALA A 44 5.02 -28.88 -1.47
CA ALA A 44 4.03 -28.03 -2.11
C ALA A 44 4.11 -26.57 -1.62
N LYS A 45 4.33 -26.35 -0.31
CA LYS A 45 4.58 -25.00 0.22
C LYS A 45 5.84 -24.38 -0.37
N ALA A 46 6.94 -25.14 -0.47
CA ALA A 46 8.17 -24.64 -1.07
C ALA A 46 7.98 -24.23 -2.55
N ARG A 47 7.23 -25.03 -3.33
CA ARG A 47 6.88 -24.67 -4.71
C ARG A 47 5.94 -23.47 -4.79
N ASN A 48 4.96 -23.35 -3.90
CA ASN A 48 4.08 -22.17 -3.86
C ASN A 48 4.88 -20.90 -3.49
N GLN A 49 5.87 -21.00 -2.61
CA GLN A 49 6.77 -19.88 -2.29
C GLN A 49 7.64 -19.47 -3.50
N GLU A 50 8.09 -20.45 -4.29
CA GLU A 50 8.79 -20.18 -5.56
C GLU A 50 7.85 -19.49 -6.57
N ARG A 51 6.62 -19.99 -6.73
CA ARG A 51 5.57 -19.35 -7.55
C ARG A 51 5.31 -17.91 -7.12
N GLU A 52 5.24 -17.64 -5.83
CA GLU A 52 5.04 -16.31 -5.27
C GLU A 52 6.18 -15.36 -5.65
N SER A 53 7.44 -15.83 -5.54
CA SER A 53 8.61 -15.07 -6.00
C SER A 53 8.55 -14.80 -7.51
N ASP A 54 8.15 -15.79 -8.31
CA ASP A 54 8.15 -15.69 -9.76
C ASP A 54 7.03 -14.79 -10.29
N VAL A 55 5.81 -14.86 -9.76
CA VAL A 55 4.72 -13.95 -10.17
C VAL A 55 5.07 -12.50 -9.87
N ASN A 56 5.70 -12.22 -8.71
CA ASN A 56 6.20 -10.89 -8.36
C ASN A 56 7.29 -10.42 -9.32
N THR A 57 8.25 -11.30 -9.64
CA THR A 57 9.34 -11.02 -10.57
C THR A 57 8.81 -10.65 -11.96
N ILE A 58 7.85 -11.44 -12.48
CA ILE A 58 7.22 -11.18 -13.78
C ILE A 58 6.45 -9.85 -13.77
N ARG A 59 5.64 -9.59 -12.73
CA ARG A 59 4.88 -8.33 -12.61
C ARG A 59 5.79 -7.12 -12.57
N ASN A 60 6.87 -7.16 -11.80
CA ASN A 60 7.78 -6.04 -11.65
C ASN A 60 8.51 -5.73 -12.96
N ALA A 61 8.95 -6.74 -13.70
CA ALA A 61 9.54 -6.56 -15.02
C ALA A 61 8.55 -5.99 -16.05
N LEU A 62 7.27 -6.39 -16.00
CA LEU A 62 6.20 -5.81 -16.82
C LEU A 62 5.97 -4.32 -16.51
N LYS A 63 6.04 -3.95 -15.22
CA LYS A 63 5.95 -2.54 -14.78
C LYS A 63 7.15 -1.73 -15.29
N GLU A 64 8.36 -2.25 -15.15
CA GLU A 64 9.59 -1.58 -15.61
C GLU A 64 9.59 -1.39 -17.14
N TYR A 65 9.20 -2.42 -17.90
CA TYR A 65 8.98 -2.30 -19.33
C TYR A 65 8.01 -1.16 -19.69
N SER A 66 6.88 -1.07 -18.98
CA SER A 66 5.88 -0.01 -19.22
C SER A 66 6.45 1.39 -18.95
N LEU A 67 7.24 1.54 -17.88
CA LEU A 67 7.88 2.81 -17.52
C LEU A 67 8.85 3.30 -18.62
N ASP A 68 9.70 2.41 -19.13
CA ASP A 68 10.67 2.74 -20.18
C ASP A 68 10.00 3.00 -21.54
N ASN A 69 8.83 2.40 -21.78
CA ASN A 69 8.11 2.49 -23.04
C ASN A 69 6.90 3.44 -22.96
N GLN A 70 6.97 4.48 -22.12
CA GLN A 70 5.94 5.55 -22.05
C GLN A 70 4.51 5.01 -21.81
N GLY A 71 4.37 4.01 -20.95
CA GLY A 71 3.10 3.38 -20.62
C GLY A 71 2.61 2.34 -21.63
N GLN A 72 3.40 2.01 -22.67
CA GLN A 72 3.03 0.94 -23.61
C GLN A 72 3.18 -0.43 -22.94
N VAL A 73 2.18 -1.29 -23.15
CA VAL A 73 2.17 -2.67 -22.66
C VAL A 73 2.76 -3.63 -23.70
N PRO A 74 3.33 -4.79 -23.32
CA PRO A 74 3.76 -5.79 -24.29
C PRO A 74 2.61 -6.22 -25.20
N SER A 75 2.93 -6.42 -26.47
CA SER A 75 1.92 -6.73 -27.50
C SER A 75 1.13 -7.99 -27.14
N GLY A 76 -0.20 -7.91 -27.20
CA GLY A 76 -1.08 -9.04 -26.93
C GLY A 76 -1.50 -9.21 -25.46
N VAL A 77 -0.88 -8.50 -24.52
CA VAL A 77 -1.37 -8.45 -23.13
C VAL A 77 -2.63 -7.57 -23.10
N THR A 78 -3.71 -8.12 -22.55
CA THR A 78 -5.04 -7.49 -22.52
C THR A 78 -5.71 -7.69 -21.16
N ALA A 79 -6.94 -7.24 -21.00
CA ALA A 79 -7.71 -7.44 -19.77
C ALA A 79 -8.04 -8.91 -19.47
N ASP A 80 -8.10 -9.78 -20.49
CA ASP A 80 -8.29 -11.22 -20.29
C ASP A 80 -6.99 -11.89 -19.83
N LEU A 81 -7.10 -12.81 -18.84
CA LEU A 81 -5.98 -13.65 -18.41
C LEU A 81 -5.54 -14.59 -19.54
N LYS A 82 -4.28 -14.45 -19.94
CA LYS A 82 -3.64 -15.26 -20.98
C LYS A 82 -2.44 -16.02 -20.44
N ASP A 83 -2.25 -17.24 -20.93
CA ASP A 83 -1.08 -18.06 -20.61
C ASP A 83 0.19 -17.44 -21.21
N ILE A 84 1.23 -17.30 -20.38
CA ILE A 84 2.52 -16.77 -20.82
C ILE A 84 3.29 -17.85 -21.58
N CYS A 85 3.70 -17.52 -22.79
CA CYS A 85 4.55 -18.35 -23.64
C CYS A 85 5.90 -17.70 -23.90
N GLN A 86 6.88 -18.53 -24.28
CA GLN A 86 8.22 -18.07 -24.64
C GLN A 86 8.54 -18.47 -26.09
N GLY A 87 8.54 -17.50 -27.01
CA GLY A 87 9.03 -17.62 -28.39
C GLY A 87 8.22 -18.50 -29.35
N ASN A 88 7.30 -19.33 -28.85
CA ASN A 88 6.46 -20.25 -29.62
C ASN A 88 4.98 -20.13 -29.24
N CYS A 89 4.50 -18.90 -29.10
CA CYS A 89 3.09 -18.63 -28.84
C CYS A 89 2.23 -19.12 -30.02
N THR A 90 1.15 -19.82 -29.71
CA THR A 90 0.18 -20.19 -30.75
C THR A 90 -0.57 -18.94 -31.21
N THR A 91 -1.21 -19.01 -32.39
CA THR A 91 -2.07 -17.91 -32.88
C THR A 91 -3.42 -17.82 -32.14
N ASP A 92 -3.61 -18.58 -31.07
CA ASP A 92 -4.83 -18.53 -30.26
C ASP A 92 -4.80 -17.32 -29.32
N SER A 93 -5.95 -16.69 -29.12
CA SER A 93 -6.14 -15.53 -28.24
C SER A 93 -5.88 -15.81 -26.75
N SER A 94 -5.68 -17.07 -26.37
CA SER A 94 -5.46 -17.54 -24.99
C SER A 94 -4.01 -17.42 -24.50
N GLN A 95 -3.07 -17.06 -25.37
CA GLN A 95 -1.63 -17.01 -25.06
C GLN A 95 -1.02 -15.65 -25.39
N VAL A 96 0.08 -15.30 -24.72
CA VAL A 96 0.81 -14.05 -24.97
C VAL A 96 2.32 -14.21 -24.81
N ASP A 97 3.07 -13.67 -25.77
CA ASP A 97 4.53 -13.60 -25.72
C ASP A 97 4.94 -12.35 -24.94
N VAL A 98 5.53 -12.53 -23.77
CA VAL A 98 6.12 -11.42 -23.00
C VAL A 98 7.64 -11.51 -22.93
N SER A 99 8.29 -12.25 -23.83
CA SER A 99 9.76 -12.37 -23.87
C SER A 99 10.50 -11.03 -23.96
N VAL A 100 9.83 -9.97 -24.40
CA VAL A 100 10.36 -8.60 -24.36
C VAL A 100 10.75 -8.15 -22.95
N ILE A 101 10.13 -8.70 -21.90
CA ILE A 101 10.47 -8.31 -20.52
C ILE A 101 11.73 -8.99 -20.00
N VAL A 102 12.35 -9.91 -20.76
CA VAL A 102 13.58 -10.60 -20.31
C VAL A 102 14.71 -9.62 -20.04
N ASP A 103 14.79 -8.52 -20.78
CA ASP A 103 15.79 -7.46 -20.55
C ASP A 103 15.60 -6.73 -19.20
N TYR A 104 14.41 -6.83 -18.61
CA TYR A 104 14.01 -6.25 -17.33
C TYR A 104 14.06 -7.27 -16.18
N LEU A 105 14.47 -8.51 -16.47
CA LEU A 105 14.68 -9.54 -15.47
C LEU A 105 16.15 -9.56 -15.06
N ALA A 106 16.40 -9.81 -13.78
CA ALA A 106 17.74 -10.19 -13.30
C ALA A 106 18.11 -11.64 -13.70
N ARG A 107 17.57 -12.15 -14.82
CA ARG A 107 17.66 -13.53 -15.30
C ARG A 107 17.71 -13.55 -16.83
N GLU A 108 18.37 -14.56 -17.40
CA GLU A 108 18.50 -14.73 -18.86
C GLU A 108 17.21 -15.19 -19.56
N LYS A 109 16.16 -15.54 -18.80
CA LYS A 109 14.90 -16.10 -19.30
C LYS A 109 13.74 -15.85 -18.34
N LEU A 110 12.53 -16.04 -18.86
CA LEU A 110 11.30 -16.04 -18.05
C LEU A 110 11.33 -17.16 -17.01
N PRO A 111 10.82 -16.93 -15.79
CA PRO A 111 10.58 -18.01 -14.82
C PRO A 111 9.58 -19.03 -15.34
N TYR A 112 9.74 -20.28 -14.92
CA TYR A 112 8.83 -21.39 -15.20
C TYR A 112 8.25 -21.89 -13.89
N ASP A 113 6.96 -22.23 -13.88
CA ASP A 113 6.31 -22.88 -12.75
C ASP A 113 7.14 -24.12 -12.34
N PRO A 114 7.33 -24.40 -11.03
CA PRO A 114 8.17 -25.50 -10.57
C PRO A 114 7.76 -26.90 -11.10
N ASP A 115 6.52 -27.05 -11.58
CA ASP A 115 6.03 -28.29 -12.20
C ASP A 115 6.23 -28.33 -13.73
N LYS A 116 6.86 -27.32 -14.32
CA LYS A 116 7.17 -27.21 -15.76
C LYS A 116 8.65 -27.44 -16.04
N ALA A 117 8.93 -28.01 -17.21
CA ALA A 117 10.29 -28.21 -17.66
C ALA A 117 10.84 -26.93 -18.29
N ASP A 118 12.14 -26.71 -18.13
CA ASP A 118 12.84 -25.64 -18.82
C ASP A 118 12.73 -25.80 -20.34
N GLY A 119 12.27 -24.74 -21.02
CA GLY A 119 12.03 -24.75 -22.47
C GLY A 119 10.66 -25.26 -22.90
N ASP A 120 9.73 -25.52 -21.97
CA ASP A 120 8.32 -25.72 -22.31
C ASP A 120 7.75 -24.49 -23.03
N ALA A 121 6.76 -24.70 -23.92
CA ALA A 121 6.16 -23.59 -24.67
C ALA A 121 5.42 -22.58 -23.79
N LEU A 122 4.88 -23.05 -22.66
CA LEU A 122 4.19 -22.25 -21.65
C LEU A 122 4.98 -22.27 -20.34
N THR A 123 5.13 -21.11 -19.72
CA THR A 123 5.82 -20.99 -18.44
C THR A 123 5.02 -21.58 -17.29
N GLY A 124 3.70 -21.70 -17.43
CA GLY A 124 2.79 -22.10 -16.34
C GLY A 124 2.21 -20.91 -15.57
N TYR A 125 2.57 -19.68 -15.92
CA TYR A 125 1.97 -18.46 -15.39
C TYR A 125 1.01 -17.82 -16.39
N ARG A 126 0.11 -16.97 -15.90
CA ARG A 126 -0.80 -16.16 -16.71
C ARG A 126 -0.64 -14.69 -16.43
N VAL A 127 -0.90 -13.84 -17.42
CA VAL A 127 -0.88 -12.39 -17.28
C VAL A 127 -2.14 -11.76 -17.87
N ALA A 128 -2.57 -10.67 -17.25
CA ALA A 128 -3.51 -9.70 -17.81
C ALA A 128 -3.11 -8.29 -17.40
N VAL A 129 -3.59 -7.28 -18.11
CA VAL A 129 -3.31 -5.85 -17.83
C VAL A 129 -4.58 -5.02 -17.85
N SER A 130 -4.72 -4.13 -16.87
CA SER A 130 -5.83 -3.19 -16.80
C SER A 130 -5.69 -2.05 -17.81
N ALA A 131 -6.77 -1.31 -18.02
CA ALA A 131 -6.70 -0.06 -18.79
C ALA A 131 -5.71 0.96 -18.17
N GLN A 132 -5.44 0.84 -16.86
CA GLN A 132 -4.50 1.66 -16.09
C GLN A 132 -3.04 1.15 -16.15
N GLY A 133 -2.77 0.06 -16.87
CA GLY A 133 -1.42 -0.53 -16.93
C GLY A 133 -1.06 -1.41 -15.72
N ASN A 134 -2.02 -1.78 -14.88
CA ASN A 134 -1.79 -2.67 -13.74
C ASN A 134 -1.83 -4.12 -14.19
N TYR A 135 -0.74 -4.85 -13.96
CA TYR A 135 -0.62 -6.25 -14.35
C TYR A 135 -1.07 -7.20 -13.24
N LYS A 136 -1.95 -8.14 -13.59
CA LYS A 136 -2.20 -9.34 -12.77
C LYS A 136 -1.38 -10.49 -13.32
N VAL A 137 -0.62 -11.15 -12.46
CA VAL A 137 0.10 -12.38 -12.79
C VAL A 137 -0.37 -13.48 -11.86
N THR A 138 -0.77 -14.64 -12.40
CA THR A 138 -1.30 -15.76 -11.60
C THR A 138 -0.54 -17.04 -11.89
N ALA A 139 -0.40 -17.91 -10.88
CA ALA A 139 0.09 -19.28 -11.01
C ALA A 139 -1.08 -20.27 -10.82
N PRO A 140 -1.72 -20.74 -11.91
CA PRO A 140 -2.91 -21.60 -11.83
C PRO A 140 -2.66 -22.97 -11.21
N SER A 141 -1.40 -23.42 -11.18
CA SER A 141 -0.98 -24.70 -10.64
C SER A 141 -0.66 -24.66 -9.14
N ALA A 142 -1.03 -23.59 -8.43
CA ALA A 142 -0.85 -23.50 -6.99
C ALA A 142 -1.46 -24.70 -6.26
N GLU A 143 -0.71 -25.26 -5.31
CA GLU A 143 -1.05 -26.51 -4.65
C GLU A 143 -1.76 -26.29 -3.31
N ASN A 144 -2.32 -27.36 -2.74
CA ASN A 144 -3.04 -27.37 -1.46
C ASN A 144 -4.27 -26.45 -1.40
N GLY A 145 -4.83 -26.05 -2.55
CA GLY A 145 -5.98 -25.15 -2.60
C GLY A 145 -5.63 -23.68 -2.32
N GLU A 146 -4.34 -23.35 -2.29
CA GLU A 146 -3.87 -21.97 -2.19
C GLU A 146 -4.05 -21.26 -3.55
N THR A 147 -4.22 -19.95 -3.50
CA THR A 147 -4.18 -19.09 -4.70
C THR A 147 -2.89 -18.32 -4.66
N VAL A 148 -2.07 -18.43 -5.71
CA VAL A 148 -0.83 -17.65 -5.86
C VAL A 148 -1.00 -16.73 -7.04
N ALA A 149 -1.14 -15.44 -6.75
CA ALA A 149 -1.31 -14.38 -7.72
C ALA A 149 -0.75 -13.07 -7.17
N VAL A 150 -0.47 -12.13 -8.06
CA VAL A 150 -0.10 -10.76 -7.73
C VAL A 150 -0.81 -9.81 -8.68
N GLY A 151 -1.17 -8.62 -8.20
CA GLY A 151 -1.97 -7.64 -8.94
C GLY A 151 -3.46 -7.78 -8.68
N PRO A 152 -4.29 -6.89 -9.25
CA PRO A 152 -5.70 -6.76 -8.88
C PRO A 152 -6.51 -7.98 -9.28
N ASP A 153 -7.47 -8.37 -8.45
CA ASP A 153 -8.29 -9.55 -8.75
C ASP A 153 -9.20 -9.36 -9.97
N ASN A 154 -9.64 -8.12 -10.18
CA ASN A 154 -10.36 -7.65 -11.36
C ASN A 154 -9.46 -6.74 -12.20
N ILE A 155 -9.20 -7.13 -13.46
CA ILE A 155 -8.34 -6.39 -14.39
C ILE A 155 -9.02 -5.12 -14.92
N THR A 156 -10.30 -4.95 -14.67
CA THR A 156 -11.06 -3.79 -15.09
C THR A 156 -11.81 -3.23 -13.92
N GLN A 157 -11.16 -2.62 -12.92
CA GLN A 157 -11.94 -1.81 -11.99
C GLN A 157 -11.15 -0.80 -11.18
N TYR A 158 -11.76 0.38 -11.14
CA TYR A 158 -11.44 1.44 -10.22
C TYR A 158 -11.73 1.03 -8.77
N LEU A 159 -10.96 1.54 -7.80
CA LEU A 159 -11.05 1.13 -6.39
C LEU A 159 -12.48 1.15 -5.84
N LEU A 160 -13.25 2.23 -6.07
CA LEU A 160 -14.61 2.38 -5.54
C LEU A 160 -15.68 1.63 -6.33
N ALA A 161 -15.30 1.00 -7.44
CA ALA A 161 -16.19 0.10 -8.15
C ALA A 161 -16.09 -1.35 -7.63
N ASP A 162 -14.94 -1.75 -7.09
CA ASP A 162 -14.76 -3.03 -6.39
C ASP A 162 -15.17 -2.93 -4.91
N TYR A 163 -14.70 -1.89 -4.24
CA TYR A 163 -14.91 -1.65 -2.81
C TYR A 163 -15.87 -0.47 -2.64
N GLN A 164 -17.16 -0.76 -2.74
CA GLN A 164 -18.22 0.24 -2.67
C GLN A 164 -18.48 0.70 -1.24
N GLY A 165 -19.14 1.86 -1.12
CA GLY A 165 -19.58 2.37 0.18
C GLY A 165 -18.50 3.12 0.96
N ALA A 166 -17.50 3.70 0.28
CA ALA A 166 -16.63 4.68 0.92
C ALA A 166 -17.45 5.87 1.46
N ALA A 167 -17.07 6.35 2.63
CA ALA A 167 -17.60 7.53 3.29
C ALA A 167 -17.09 8.79 2.56
N ALA A 168 -15.79 8.81 2.30
CA ALA A 168 -15.14 9.82 1.46
C ALA A 168 -13.93 9.23 0.74
N ALA A 169 -13.63 9.75 -0.45
CA ALA A 169 -12.50 9.30 -1.25
C ALA A 169 -11.87 10.45 -2.04
N TYR A 170 -10.64 10.80 -1.70
CA TYR A 170 -9.87 11.88 -2.30
C TYR A 170 -8.64 11.29 -2.98
N SER A 171 -8.46 11.51 -4.26
CA SER A 171 -7.28 11.02 -4.98
C SER A 171 -6.93 11.90 -6.18
N VAL A 172 -5.67 11.82 -6.58
CA VAL A 172 -5.15 12.32 -7.86
C VAL A 172 -5.39 11.34 -9.02
N ARG A 173 -6.04 10.20 -8.78
CA ARG A 173 -6.50 9.26 -9.81
C ARG A 173 -8.01 9.12 -9.75
N LEU A 174 -8.61 8.75 -10.88
CA LEU A 174 -10.01 8.40 -10.94
C LEU A 174 -10.23 7.10 -10.16
N LEU A 175 -11.19 7.10 -9.23
CA LEU A 175 -11.51 5.98 -8.35
C LEU A 175 -12.83 5.28 -8.69
N LYS A 176 -13.59 5.83 -9.65
CA LYS A 176 -14.82 5.22 -10.17
C LYS A 176 -15.09 5.71 -11.59
N ALA A 177 -15.40 4.79 -12.50
CA ALA A 177 -15.70 5.12 -13.91
C ALA A 177 -16.86 6.13 -14.07
N SER A 178 -17.85 6.05 -13.19
CA SER A 178 -19.05 6.89 -13.24
C SER A 178 -18.86 8.24 -12.56
N TYR A 179 -17.66 8.57 -12.07
CA TYR A 179 -17.41 9.87 -11.47
C TYR A 179 -17.18 10.90 -12.57
N GLU A 180 -18.03 11.93 -12.61
CA GLU A 180 -18.02 12.99 -13.63
C GLU A 180 -17.51 14.34 -13.08
N GLY A 181 -17.12 14.39 -11.80
CA GLY A 181 -16.62 15.60 -11.14
C GLY A 181 -15.16 15.91 -11.45
N ALA A 182 -14.73 17.11 -11.03
CA ALA A 182 -13.32 17.48 -11.07
C ALA A 182 -12.54 16.74 -9.98
N ALA A 183 -11.22 16.56 -10.15
CA ALA A 183 -10.37 16.00 -9.11
C ALA A 183 -10.04 17.04 -8.02
N LEU A 184 -9.65 18.24 -8.46
CA LEU A 184 -9.22 19.34 -7.60
C LEU A 184 -9.76 20.68 -8.12
N THR A 185 -10.09 21.63 -7.24
CA THR A 185 -10.08 23.06 -7.58
C THR A 185 -8.76 23.65 -7.09
N ILE A 186 -7.97 24.23 -8.00
CA ILE A 186 -6.67 24.85 -7.66
C ILE A 186 -6.73 26.36 -7.80
N ARG A 187 -6.00 27.09 -6.96
CA ARG A 187 -5.81 28.55 -6.99
C ARG A 187 -4.42 28.89 -7.48
N ARG A 188 -4.30 29.83 -8.40
CA ARG A 188 -3.01 30.39 -8.86
C ARG A 188 -2.62 31.61 -8.02
N ASP A 189 -1.37 31.69 -7.59
CA ASP A 189 -0.92 32.72 -6.63
C ASP A 189 -0.72 34.12 -7.20
N SER A 190 -0.56 34.25 -8.51
CA SER A 190 -0.36 35.55 -9.16
C SER A 190 -1.59 36.46 -9.13
N ASP A 191 -2.78 35.86 -9.07
CA ASP A 191 -4.04 36.57 -9.30
C ASP A 191 -5.25 35.97 -8.57
N ASP A 192 -5.05 34.97 -7.71
CA ASP A 192 -6.08 34.26 -6.93
C ASP A 192 -7.21 33.64 -7.76
N ASN A 193 -7.05 33.56 -9.08
CA ASN A 193 -7.99 32.87 -9.95
C ASN A 193 -7.95 31.36 -9.64
N THR A 194 -9.11 30.71 -9.78
CA THR A 194 -9.26 29.27 -9.52
C THR A 194 -9.65 28.50 -10.78
N LYS A 195 -9.34 27.21 -10.79
CA LYS A 195 -9.69 26.31 -11.89
C LYS A 195 -9.94 24.90 -11.39
N ASP A 196 -11.05 24.33 -11.83
CA ASP A 196 -11.34 22.90 -11.67
C ASP A 196 -10.49 22.08 -12.64
N ILE A 197 -9.72 21.15 -12.09
CA ILE A 197 -8.84 20.25 -12.80
C ILE A 197 -9.53 18.90 -12.95
N GLN A 198 -9.70 18.47 -14.20
CA GLN A 198 -10.36 17.22 -14.54
C GLN A 198 -9.36 16.05 -14.52
N PHE A 199 -9.86 14.84 -14.64
CA PHE A 199 -9.03 13.69 -15.00
C PHE A 199 -8.74 13.68 -16.51
N ALA A 200 -7.58 13.14 -16.90
CA ALA A 200 -7.20 12.85 -18.28
C ALA A 200 -7.00 11.34 -18.42
N GLY A 201 -8.05 10.65 -18.88
CA GLY A 201 -8.14 9.21 -18.63
C GLY A 201 -8.35 8.99 -17.13
N ASP A 202 -7.47 8.22 -16.51
CA ASP A 202 -7.59 7.85 -15.09
C ASP A 202 -6.65 8.65 -14.17
N ASP A 203 -5.74 9.45 -14.72
CA ASP A 203 -4.81 10.29 -13.96
C ASP A 203 -5.31 11.75 -13.89
N LEU A 204 -4.87 12.50 -12.88
CA LEU A 204 -5.06 13.96 -12.81
C LEU A 204 -4.51 14.63 -14.07
N ASN A 205 -5.26 15.56 -14.66
CA ASN A 205 -4.83 16.25 -15.89
C ASN A 205 -3.72 17.27 -15.62
N THR A 206 -2.47 16.80 -15.55
CA THR A 206 -1.28 17.62 -15.30
C THR A 206 -1.04 18.65 -16.41
N SER A 207 -1.43 18.37 -17.65
CA SER A 207 -1.37 19.33 -18.74
C SER A 207 -2.30 20.53 -18.50
N GLN A 208 -3.48 20.30 -17.94
CA GLN A 208 -4.40 21.35 -17.54
C GLN A 208 -3.80 22.21 -16.41
N ILE A 209 -3.13 21.60 -15.44
CA ILE A 209 -2.42 22.31 -14.36
C ILE A 209 -1.30 23.17 -14.95
N ASN A 210 -0.40 22.59 -15.76
CA ASN A 210 0.71 23.32 -16.40
C ASN A 210 0.22 24.54 -17.18
N ASN A 211 -0.84 24.38 -17.97
CA ASN A 211 -1.40 25.47 -18.77
C ASN A 211 -2.05 26.57 -17.91
N PHE A 212 -2.71 26.19 -16.81
CA PHE A 212 -3.35 27.14 -15.92
C PHE A 212 -2.32 27.89 -15.07
N CYS A 213 -1.36 27.19 -14.48
CA CYS A 213 -0.40 27.76 -13.54
C CYS A 213 0.69 28.56 -14.26
N GLY A 214 1.12 28.16 -15.46
CA GLY A 214 2.16 28.87 -16.20
C GLY A 214 3.45 28.93 -15.40
N THR A 215 3.91 30.13 -15.05
CA THR A 215 5.11 30.34 -14.20
C THR A 215 4.78 30.62 -12.74
N SER A 216 3.51 30.59 -12.37
CA SER A 216 2.99 30.90 -11.04
C SER A 216 2.78 29.65 -10.23
N ASN A 217 2.88 29.74 -8.90
CA ASN A 217 2.56 28.60 -8.06
C ASN A 217 1.05 28.36 -8.08
N CYS A 218 0.66 27.10 -7.92
CA CYS A 218 -0.74 26.76 -7.67
C CYS A 218 -0.89 25.90 -6.43
N TYR A 219 -2.01 26.13 -5.75
CA TYR A 219 -2.36 25.55 -4.48
C TYR A 219 -3.73 24.90 -4.55
N VAL A 220 -3.93 23.80 -3.85
CA VAL A 220 -5.21 23.09 -3.80
C VAL A 220 -6.15 23.86 -2.87
N GLN A 221 -7.22 24.41 -3.43
CA GLN A 221 -8.30 25.05 -2.66
C GLN A 221 -9.36 24.03 -2.25
N THR A 222 -9.71 23.13 -3.16
CA THR A 222 -10.68 22.05 -2.93
C THR A 222 -10.12 20.74 -3.45
N TRP A 223 -10.22 19.68 -2.65
CA TRP A 223 -10.04 18.30 -3.11
C TRP A 223 -11.40 17.63 -3.13
N HIS A 224 -11.87 17.29 -4.33
CA HIS A 224 -13.22 16.78 -4.50
C HIS A 224 -13.34 15.32 -4.07
N ASP A 225 -14.47 15.00 -3.47
CA ASP A 225 -14.84 13.65 -3.06
C ASP A 225 -15.35 12.82 -4.24
N GLN A 226 -14.76 11.65 -4.44
CA GLN A 226 -15.13 10.68 -5.47
C GLN A 226 -16.10 9.61 -4.97
N SER A 227 -16.44 9.59 -3.68
CA SER A 227 -17.34 8.60 -3.10
C SER A 227 -18.79 8.75 -3.59
N GLY A 228 -19.18 9.97 -3.95
CA GLY A 228 -20.55 10.35 -4.32
C GLY A 228 -21.39 10.88 -3.17
N ASN A 229 -20.77 11.19 -2.02
CA ASN A 229 -21.45 11.74 -0.84
C ASN A 229 -21.26 13.27 -0.70
N ASP A 230 -20.61 13.92 -1.67
CA ASP A 230 -20.37 15.38 -1.72
C ASP A 230 -19.56 15.92 -0.51
N TYR A 231 -18.62 15.12 0.01
CA TYR A 231 -17.76 15.52 1.14
C TYR A 231 -16.46 16.22 0.72
N ASP A 232 -16.53 17.17 -0.21
CA ASP A 232 -15.35 17.90 -0.67
C ASP A 232 -14.55 18.55 0.48
N LEU A 233 -13.22 18.38 0.48
CA LEU A 233 -12.33 19.05 1.43
C LEU A 233 -11.95 20.42 0.90
N THR A 234 -12.07 21.46 1.72
CA THR A 234 -11.85 22.84 1.28
C THR A 234 -10.91 23.60 2.20
N GLN A 235 -10.26 24.63 1.63
CA GLN A 235 -9.51 25.63 2.37
C GLN A 235 -9.64 26.98 1.68
N SER A 236 -10.37 27.92 2.29
CA SER A 236 -10.57 29.25 1.72
C SER A 236 -9.39 30.19 1.90
N THR A 237 -8.54 29.96 2.91
CA THR A 237 -7.43 30.86 3.24
C THR A 237 -6.22 30.54 2.36
N SER A 238 -5.84 31.45 1.48
CA SER A 238 -4.80 31.24 0.45
C SER A 238 -3.45 30.78 1.00
N GLY A 239 -3.05 31.27 2.18
CA GLY A 239 -1.80 30.89 2.85
C GLY A 239 -1.85 29.59 3.65
N GLN A 240 -2.96 28.85 3.60
CA GLN A 240 -3.15 27.56 4.31
C GLN A 240 -3.47 26.41 3.35
N GLN A 241 -3.34 26.67 2.05
CA GLN A 241 -3.66 25.72 0.99
C GLN A 241 -2.38 24.96 0.62
N PRO A 242 -2.39 23.62 0.55
CA PRO A 242 -1.22 22.86 0.14
C PRO A 242 -0.89 23.12 -1.34
N GLN A 243 0.39 23.05 -1.69
CA GLN A 243 0.89 23.31 -3.04
C GLN A 243 0.73 22.09 -3.96
N ILE A 244 0.43 22.29 -5.24
CA ILE A 244 0.38 21.23 -6.26
C ILE A 244 1.27 21.52 -7.47
N TYR A 245 1.69 22.78 -7.64
CA TYR A 245 2.53 23.24 -8.74
C TYR A 245 3.51 24.31 -8.24
N ASP A 246 4.79 24.15 -8.58
CA ASP A 246 5.93 24.95 -8.06
C ASP A 246 6.36 26.14 -8.94
N GLY A 247 5.51 26.52 -9.90
CA GLY A 247 5.82 27.54 -10.90
C GLY A 247 6.64 27.01 -12.08
N SER A 248 7.03 25.74 -12.06
CA SER A 248 7.75 25.08 -13.17
C SER A 248 7.11 23.75 -13.57
N SER A 249 6.69 22.94 -12.60
CA SER A 249 6.13 21.60 -12.80
C SER A 249 5.11 21.24 -11.73
N VAL A 250 4.24 20.27 -12.06
CA VAL A 250 3.40 19.61 -11.06
C VAL A 250 4.32 18.92 -10.07
N ILE A 251 4.04 19.07 -8.78
CA ILE A 251 4.81 18.40 -7.73
C ILE A 251 4.45 16.91 -7.81
N THR A 252 5.48 16.07 -7.97
CA THR A 252 5.30 14.62 -8.10
C THR A 252 6.19 13.83 -7.16
N GLU A 253 5.73 12.64 -6.81
CA GLU A 253 6.53 11.59 -6.17
C GLU A 253 6.17 10.25 -6.82
N ASN A 254 7.17 9.41 -7.11
CA ASN A 254 7.00 8.20 -7.94
C ASN A 254 6.27 8.48 -9.27
N SER A 255 6.55 9.65 -9.88
CA SER A 255 5.90 10.13 -11.11
C SER A 255 4.38 10.35 -11.00
N LYS A 256 3.81 10.34 -9.80
CA LYS A 256 2.40 10.65 -9.54
C LYS A 256 2.25 12.02 -8.87
N PRO A 257 1.22 12.82 -9.21
CA PRO A 257 0.98 14.12 -8.58
C PRO A 257 0.73 13.99 -7.08
N VAL A 258 1.19 14.97 -6.31
CA VAL A 258 1.04 15.00 -4.85
C VAL A 258 0.71 16.43 -4.38
N ALA A 259 -0.17 16.56 -3.39
CA ALA A 259 -0.36 17.83 -2.69
C ALA A 259 0.71 17.94 -1.58
N ASP A 260 1.50 19.01 -1.60
CA ASP A 260 2.60 19.28 -0.67
C ASP A 260 2.14 20.22 0.44
N PHE A 261 2.18 19.75 1.68
CA PHE A 261 1.80 20.48 2.89
C PHE A 261 3.06 20.99 3.58
N ASP A 262 3.14 22.29 3.82
CA ASP A 262 4.36 22.95 4.25
C ASP A 262 4.79 22.67 5.72
N GLY A 263 3.94 22.02 6.50
CA GLY A 263 4.19 21.69 7.90
C GLY A 263 4.15 22.87 8.85
N ASN A 264 3.57 24.01 8.43
CA ASN A 264 3.28 25.16 9.28
C ASN A 264 1.79 25.28 9.51
N ASP A 265 1.00 25.49 8.46
CA ASP A 265 -0.43 25.73 8.60
C ASP A 265 -1.28 25.24 7.42
N ASP A 266 -0.71 24.52 6.45
CA ASP A 266 -1.50 23.91 5.39
C ASP A 266 -2.46 22.84 5.90
N TYR A 267 -3.72 22.91 5.47
CA TYR A 267 -4.72 21.87 5.68
C TYR A 267 -5.89 22.00 4.72
N LEU A 268 -6.53 20.88 4.42
CA LEU A 268 -7.84 20.84 3.77
C LEU A 268 -8.82 20.18 4.74
N GLY A 269 -10.02 20.73 4.88
CA GLY A 269 -10.98 20.21 5.84
C GLY A 269 -12.42 20.48 5.48
N GLN A 270 -13.30 19.84 6.23
CA GLN A 270 -14.75 19.94 6.03
C GLN A 270 -15.44 19.90 7.40
N PRO A 271 -16.47 20.73 7.65
CA PRO A 271 -17.02 20.90 9.00
C PRO A 271 -18.06 19.86 9.41
N THR A 272 -18.55 19.01 8.51
CA THR A 272 -19.61 18.04 8.83
C THR A 272 -19.04 16.72 9.33
N GLY A 273 -19.92 15.93 9.96
CA GLY A 273 -19.57 14.64 10.50
C GLY A 273 -19.77 13.52 9.49
N ASP A 274 -18.90 12.51 9.55
CA ASP A 274 -19.08 11.24 8.84
C ASP A 274 -18.57 10.08 9.70
N ASN A 275 -18.98 8.88 9.38
CA ASN A 275 -18.67 7.68 10.14
C ASN A 275 -17.44 6.97 9.57
N TRP A 276 -16.42 6.72 10.39
CA TRP A 276 -15.19 6.07 9.91
C TRP A 276 -14.94 4.76 10.65
N GLN A 277 -14.36 3.79 9.93
CA GLN A 277 -13.91 2.54 10.51
C GLN A 277 -12.61 2.03 9.87
N SER A 278 -12.42 2.24 8.56
CA SER A 278 -11.15 1.93 7.88
C SER A 278 -10.66 3.13 7.07
N ILE A 279 -9.36 3.42 7.16
CA ILE A 279 -8.69 4.54 6.50
C ILE A 279 -7.48 3.99 5.75
N PHE A 280 -7.37 4.36 4.48
CA PHE A 280 -6.19 4.13 3.65
C PHE A 280 -5.66 5.48 3.21
N ALA A 281 -4.39 5.78 3.49
CA ALA A 281 -3.78 7.07 3.19
C ALA A 281 -2.40 6.89 2.54
N VAL A 282 -2.21 7.54 1.40
CA VAL A 282 -0.93 7.59 0.67
C VAL A 282 -0.27 8.93 0.98
N ALA A 283 0.81 8.90 1.76
CA ALA A 283 1.48 10.10 2.23
C ALA A 283 2.99 9.91 2.44
N SER A 284 3.71 11.02 2.49
CA SER A 284 5.10 11.10 2.97
C SER A 284 5.26 12.27 3.93
N TYR A 285 6.29 12.22 4.77
CA TYR A 285 6.72 13.30 5.66
C TYR A 285 8.12 13.75 5.22
N THR A 286 8.20 14.96 4.68
CA THR A 286 9.40 15.49 4.00
C THR A 286 10.17 16.49 4.87
N LYS A 287 9.63 16.89 6.02
CA LYS A 287 10.30 17.83 6.93
C LYS A 287 11.61 17.23 7.48
N SER A 288 12.70 17.98 7.30
CA SER A 288 14.06 17.61 7.68
C SER A 288 14.30 17.71 9.21
N SER A 289 13.61 16.89 9.99
CA SER A 289 13.82 16.70 11.43
C SER A 289 14.27 15.25 11.71
N SER A 290 14.25 14.75 12.95
CA SER A 290 14.61 13.35 13.26
C SER A 290 13.51 12.40 13.77
N SER A 291 12.27 12.71 14.19
CA SER A 291 11.82 13.87 14.96
C SER A 291 10.52 14.53 14.49
N PHE A 292 9.32 13.94 14.65
CA PHE A 292 8.10 14.78 14.70
C PHE A 292 8.26 15.79 15.85
N SER A 293 8.01 17.07 15.56
CA SER A 293 8.20 18.17 16.52
C SER A 293 6.98 18.40 17.42
N ASN A 294 5.85 17.78 17.08
CA ASN A 294 4.58 17.81 17.77
C ASN A 294 3.73 16.64 17.25
N PHE A 295 2.47 16.57 17.68
CA PHE A 295 1.49 15.64 17.11
C PHE A 295 1.00 16.10 15.73
N ASP A 296 1.85 16.03 14.70
CA ASP A 296 1.58 16.54 13.36
C ASP A 296 0.48 15.70 12.68
N GLY A 297 -0.69 16.28 12.41
CA GLY A 297 -1.85 15.51 11.95
C GLY A 297 -1.86 15.25 10.45
N LEU A 298 -1.85 13.98 10.04
CA LEU A 298 -1.98 13.60 8.62
C LEU A 298 -3.45 13.62 8.19
N ILE A 299 -4.28 12.84 8.86
CA ILE A 299 -5.73 12.81 8.68
C ILE A 299 -6.34 12.70 10.07
N THR A 300 -7.19 13.64 10.44
CA THR A 300 -7.79 13.69 11.78
C THR A 300 -9.23 14.17 11.76
N GLY A 301 -9.94 13.88 12.83
CA GLY A 301 -11.20 14.52 13.17
C GLY A 301 -11.48 14.42 14.67
N LYS A 302 -12.55 15.08 15.11
CA LYS A 302 -13.03 15.03 16.50
C LYS A 302 -14.10 13.95 16.62
N ASP A 303 -14.16 13.26 17.76
CA ASP A 303 -15.27 12.38 18.03
C ASP A 303 -16.62 13.12 18.10
N ASP A 304 -17.73 12.37 18.08
CA ASP A 304 -19.09 12.90 18.24
C ASP A 304 -19.34 13.65 19.55
N SER A 305 -18.48 13.46 20.56
CA SER A 305 -18.58 14.22 21.80
C SER A 305 -18.03 15.64 21.68
N GLY A 306 -17.37 15.96 20.56
CA GLY A 306 -16.70 17.22 20.30
C GLY A 306 -15.49 17.46 21.21
N ALA A 307 -15.10 16.46 21.99
CA ALA A 307 -13.92 16.50 22.83
C ALA A 307 -12.67 16.46 21.96
N ASP A 308 -11.53 16.93 22.49
CA ASP A 308 -10.22 16.76 21.86
C ASP A 308 -9.75 15.29 21.82
N ASN A 309 -10.65 14.34 22.01
CA ASN A 309 -10.49 12.92 21.79
C ASN A 309 -10.55 12.69 20.28
N GLY A 310 -9.38 12.56 19.67
CA GLY A 310 -9.22 12.60 18.22
C GLY A 310 -9.17 11.23 17.60
N ILE A 311 -9.72 11.15 16.40
CA ILE A 311 -9.69 9.98 15.54
C ILE A 311 -8.80 10.30 14.35
N GLY A 312 -7.86 9.42 14.01
CA GLY A 312 -7.08 9.55 12.78
C GLY A 312 -5.61 9.17 12.89
N LEU A 313 -4.84 9.46 11.84
CA LEU A 313 -3.41 9.18 11.71
C LEU A 313 -2.62 10.45 12.00
N ILE A 314 -1.67 10.38 12.93
CA ILE A 314 -0.86 11.51 13.40
C ILE A 314 0.61 11.10 13.59
N GLY A 315 1.54 12.01 13.34
CA GLY A 315 2.90 11.90 13.85
C GLY A 315 2.91 11.92 15.37
N GLU A 316 3.78 11.14 16.00
CA GLU A 316 3.91 11.10 17.45
C GLU A 316 5.04 12.02 17.95
N ASP A 317 4.67 12.95 18.82
CA ASP A 317 5.57 13.98 19.37
C ASP A 317 6.86 13.38 19.95
N GLY A 318 8.00 13.88 19.49
CA GLY A 318 9.32 13.43 19.95
C GLY A 318 9.77 12.08 19.38
N THR A 319 9.00 11.46 18.47
CA THR A 319 9.34 10.19 17.82
C THR A 319 9.43 10.33 16.31
N ASP A 320 9.79 9.28 15.58
CA ASP A 320 9.75 9.19 14.12
C ASP A 320 8.54 8.42 13.58
N HIS A 321 7.60 8.03 14.46
CA HIS A 321 6.48 7.18 14.11
C HIS A 321 5.23 7.98 13.77
N VAL A 322 4.49 7.50 12.77
CA VAL A 322 3.07 7.82 12.65
C VAL A 322 2.31 6.77 13.46
N ARG A 323 1.34 7.23 14.22
CA ARG A 323 0.41 6.38 14.96
C ARG A 323 -1.02 6.76 14.66
N ILE A 324 -1.93 5.91 15.12
CA ILE A 324 -3.33 6.26 15.22
C ILE A 324 -3.54 7.06 16.53
N SER A 325 -4.14 8.25 16.45
CA SER A 325 -4.46 9.09 17.61
C SER A 325 -5.48 8.38 18.50
N LYS A 326 -5.14 8.19 19.79
CA LYS A 326 -5.98 7.45 20.75
C LYS A 326 -7.13 8.32 21.27
N SER A 327 -8.35 7.94 20.94
CA SER A 327 -9.51 8.03 21.83
C SER A 327 -10.40 6.80 21.66
N SER A 328 -10.19 5.76 22.49
CA SER A 328 -11.11 4.61 22.66
C SER A 328 -11.69 3.97 21.37
N TRP A 329 -11.00 4.06 20.24
CA TRP A 329 -11.46 3.63 18.91
C TRP A 329 -10.66 2.48 18.33
N PHE A 330 -9.46 2.22 18.85
CA PHE A 330 -8.52 1.26 18.29
C PHE A 330 -7.88 0.48 19.44
N ASP A 331 -8.13 -0.82 19.49
CA ASP A 331 -7.28 -1.77 20.20
C ASP A 331 -6.01 -2.05 19.39
N LEU A 332 -4.98 -2.46 20.12
CA LEU A 332 -3.63 -2.70 19.62
C LEU A 332 -3.63 -3.86 18.60
N GLY A 333 -3.52 -3.58 17.30
CA GLY A 333 -3.32 -4.66 16.31
C GLY A 333 -3.75 -4.44 14.86
N GLU A 334 -4.17 -3.24 14.44
CA GLU A 334 -4.74 -3.03 13.09
C GLU A 334 -4.21 -1.77 12.37
N PHE A 335 -2.96 -1.41 12.66
CA PHE A 335 -2.22 -0.40 11.90
C PHE A 335 -1.23 -1.06 10.96
N TYR A 336 -1.31 -0.72 9.67
CA TYR A 336 -0.45 -1.27 8.64
C TYR A 336 0.31 -0.17 7.92
N PHE A 337 1.50 -0.52 7.49
CA PHE A 337 2.38 0.32 6.70
C PHE A 337 2.95 -0.50 5.58
N ASN A 338 2.67 -0.07 4.35
CA ASN A 338 3.08 -0.80 3.17
C ASN A 338 2.69 -2.30 3.27
N GLY A 339 1.48 -2.57 3.76
CA GLY A 339 0.92 -3.90 4.00
C GLY A 339 1.45 -4.68 5.22
N ASN A 340 2.49 -4.19 5.90
CA ASN A 340 3.03 -4.85 7.09
C ASN A 340 2.27 -4.42 8.34
N LEU A 341 1.94 -5.35 9.23
CA LEU A 341 1.32 -5.05 10.52
C LEU A 341 2.35 -4.44 11.48
N HIS A 342 1.95 -3.42 12.21
CA HIS A 342 2.79 -2.76 13.20
C HIS A 342 2.10 -2.61 14.56
N ASP A 343 2.92 -2.69 15.62
CA ASP A 343 2.51 -2.46 17.00
C ASP A 343 2.82 -1.02 17.46
N GLU A 344 2.26 -0.61 18.60
CA GLU A 344 2.40 0.75 19.15
C GLU A 344 3.82 1.15 19.56
N ASN A 345 4.74 0.17 19.69
CA ASN A 345 6.14 0.37 20.08
C ASN A 345 7.12 0.10 18.92
N SER A 346 6.60 -0.36 17.79
CA SER A 346 7.40 -0.82 16.67
C SER A 346 7.94 0.38 15.91
N VAL A 347 9.25 0.33 15.67
CA VAL A 347 10.00 1.42 15.08
C VAL A 347 9.61 1.57 13.62
N PHE A 348 8.70 2.48 13.33
CA PHE A 348 8.55 3.04 11.99
C PHE A 348 9.74 3.94 11.69
N SER A 349 10.62 3.50 10.79
CA SER A 349 11.47 4.48 10.11
C SER A 349 10.56 5.49 9.41
N ARG A 350 10.82 6.78 9.65
CA ARG A 350 10.16 7.93 9.01
C ARG A 350 9.66 7.64 7.60
N ILE A 351 8.45 8.13 7.30
CA ILE A 351 7.81 8.04 5.99
C ILE A 351 8.44 9.04 5.01
N ASN A 352 9.75 8.95 4.79
CA ASN A 352 10.50 9.92 3.98
C ASN A 352 10.20 9.80 2.47
N THR A 353 9.53 8.72 2.09
CA THR A 353 9.04 8.46 0.74
C THR A 353 7.55 8.15 0.81
N LEU A 354 6.85 8.35 -0.30
CA LEU A 354 5.44 8.03 -0.43
C LEU A 354 5.20 6.60 0.05
N SER A 355 4.34 6.47 1.05
CA SER A 355 4.00 5.21 1.72
C SER A 355 2.50 5.09 1.90
N LEU A 356 2.02 3.85 2.05
CA LEU A 356 0.62 3.55 2.34
C LEU A 356 0.48 3.27 3.83
N LEU A 357 -0.33 4.09 4.49
CA LEU A 357 -0.74 3.90 5.87
C LEU A 357 -2.19 3.42 5.89
N THR A 358 -2.44 2.33 6.61
CA THR A 358 -3.78 1.79 6.79
C THR A 358 -4.11 1.71 8.27
N GLY A 359 -5.25 2.24 8.67
CA GLY A 359 -5.80 2.09 10.02
C GLY A 359 -7.19 1.48 9.96
N ILE A 360 -7.41 0.38 10.68
CA ILE A 360 -8.73 -0.26 10.82
C ILE A 360 -9.09 -0.28 12.30
N SER A 361 -10.33 0.13 12.62
CA SER A 361 -10.85 0.21 13.98
C SER A 361 -11.47 -1.12 14.39
N SER A 362 -11.05 -1.62 15.55
CA SER A 362 -11.52 -2.85 16.18
C SER A 362 -12.92 -2.74 16.82
N ASP A 363 -13.41 -1.51 17.01
CA ASP A 363 -14.71 -1.21 17.61
C ASP A 363 -15.79 -0.97 16.54
N SER A 364 -17.04 -0.69 16.96
CA SER A 364 -18.09 -0.25 16.05
C SER A 364 -17.77 1.11 15.42
N ILE A 365 -18.21 1.29 14.18
CA ILE A 365 -18.32 2.57 13.46
C ILE A 365 -18.52 3.75 14.40
N SER A 366 -17.76 4.84 14.23
CA SER A 366 -18.05 6.02 15.04
C SER A 366 -17.97 7.32 14.25
N GLY A 367 -18.74 8.30 14.72
CA GLY A 367 -18.89 9.57 14.03
C GLY A 367 -17.68 10.46 14.29
N VAL A 368 -17.20 11.02 13.20
CA VAL A 368 -16.05 11.89 13.13
C VAL A 368 -16.52 13.23 12.62
N ASN A 369 -16.47 14.25 13.46
CA ASN A 369 -16.78 15.62 13.09
C ASN A 369 -15.51 16.40 12.74
N GLY A 370 -15.58 17.18 11.67
CA GLY A 370 -14.49 18.07 11.31
C GLY A 370 -13.28 17.34 10.75
N LEU A 371 -13.49 16.54 9.69
CA LEU A 371 -12.41 15.93 8.91
C LEU A 371 -11.40 17.00 8.50
N SER A 372 -10.13 16.75 8.80
CA SER A 372 -9.00 17.60 8.46
C SER A 372 -7.84 16.74 8.00
N ILE A 373 -7.32 17.03 6.82
CA ILE A 373 -6.06 16.47 6.32
C ILE A 373 -4.98 17.55 6.40
N GLY A 374 -3.76 17.16 6.77
CA GLY A 374 -2.64 18.08 6.96
C GLY A 374 -2.61 18.82 8.31
N ARG A 375 -3.58 18.60 9.20
CA ARG A 375 -3.61 19.23 10.53
C ARG A 375 -4.34 18.39 11.57
N ASP A 376 -3.86 18.41 12.82
CA ASP A 376 -4.48 17.74 13.98
C ASP A 376 -5.69 18.51 14.54
N ARG A 377 -6.92 18.06 14.27
CA ARG A 377 -8.19 18.51 14.91
C ARG A 377 -8.40 20.04 14.96
N GLY A 378 -7.81 20.77 14.02
CA GLY A 378 -7.85 22.24 13.99
C GLY A 378 -6.83 22.95 14.90
N ARG A 379 -5.85 22.24 15.48
CA ARG A 379 -4.72 22.80 16.22
C ARG A 379 -3.67 23.33 15.23
N SER A 380 -3.41 24.62 15.27
CA SER A 380 -2.59 25.32 14.27
C SER A 380 -1.08 25.04 14.33
N ASN A 381 -0.58 24.39 15.39
CA ASN A 381 0.85 24.08 15.56
C ASN A 381 1.17 22.59 15.41
N ARG A 382 0.28 21.85 14.73
CA ARG A 382 0.28 20.39 14.59
C ARG A 382 -0.04 20.00 13.16
N SER A 383 0.76 20.55 12.26
CA SER A 383 0.55 20.50 10.82
C SER A 383 1.49 19.48 10.18
N TRP A 384 0.96 18.68 9.27
CA TRP A 384 1.74 17.72 8.51
C TRP A 384 2.72 18.44 7.59
N GLY A 385 4.01 18.09 7.68
CA GLY A 385 5.06 18.64 6.80
C GLY A 385 5.48 17.61 5.77
N GLY A 386 4.66 17.45 4.74
CA GLY A 386 4.88 16.43 3.73
C GLY A 386 3.75 16.32 2.73
N LYS A 387 3.78 15.25 1.94
CA LYS A 387 2.93 15.11 0.76
C LYS A 387 1.79 14.13 0.99
N ILE A 388 0.65 14.37 0.35
CA ILE A 388 -0.53 13.49 0.37
C ILE A 388 -1.02 13.31 -1.06
N SER A 389 -1.36 12.08 -1.45
CA SER A 389 -1.78 11.74 -2.83
C SER A 389 -3.14 11.04 -2.92
N GLU A 390 -3.52 10.29 -1.90
CA GLU A 390 -4.79 9.57 -1.86
C GLU A 390 -5.20 9.32 -0.41
N ILE A 391 -6.50 9.49 -0.13
CA ILE A 391 -7.15 9.15 1.13
C ILE A 391 -8.48 8.49 0.79
N VAL A 392 -8.70 7.27 1.26
CA VAL A 392 -9.98 6.57 1.14
C VAL A 392 -10.45 6.16 2.54
N ILE A 393 -11.70 6.52 2.85
CA ILE A 393 -12.30 6.30 4.16
C ILE A 393 -13.54 5.43 3.98
N PHE A 394 -13.64 4.36 4.74
CA PHE A 394 -14.82 3.49 4.78
C PHE A 394 -15.52 3.61 6.14
N PRO A 395 -16.87 3.67 6.15
CA PRO A 395 -17.71 3.56 7.33
C PRO A 395 -17.90 2.10 7.78
N SER A 396 -17.04 1.19 7.32
CA SER A 396 -17.14 -0.25 7.54
C SER A 396 -15.76 -0.87 7.67
N ASP A 397 -15.68 -1.99 8.39
CA ASP A 397 -14.47 -2.79 8.56
C ASP A 397 -14.05 -3.41 7.22
N GLN A 398 -12.88 -3.00 6.72
CA GLN A 398 -12.28 -3.49 5.50
C GLN A 398 -11.20 -4.55 5.74
N SER A 399 -11.08 -5.15 6.93
CA SER A 399 -10.05 -6.15 7.25
C SER A 399 -9.98 -7.31 6.26
N SER A 400 -11.14 -7.73 5.74
CA SER A 400 -11.25 -8.80 4.75
C SER A 400 -10.84 -8.41 3.32
N ASN A 401 -10.96 -7.12 2.97
CA ASN A 401 -10.62 -6.58 1.65
C ASN A 401 -9.28 -5.82 1.64
N ARG A 402 -8.66 -5.63 2.82
CA ARG A 402 -7.53 -4.71 3.02
C ARG A 402 -6.34 -5.03 2.12
N SER A 403 -5.96 -6.29 1.97
CA SER A 403 -4.83 -6.67 1.09
C SER A 403 -5.05 -6.23 -0.35
N ASP A 404 -6.29 -6.31 -0.82
CA ASP A 404 -6.62 -6.09 -2.22
C ASP A 404 -6.82 -4.60 -2.51
N ILE A 405 -7.38 -3.86 -1.54
CA ILE A 405 -7.39 -2.40 -1.53
C ILE A 405 -5.96 -1.88 -1.53
N GLU A 406 -5.12 -2.34 -0.60
CA GLU A 406 -3.71 -1.91 -0.51
C GLU A 406 -2.94 -2.23 -1.79
N SER A 407 -3.17 -3.40 -2.39
CA SER A 407 -2.58 -3.77 -3.68
C SER A 407 -3.03 -2.84 -4.81
N ASN A 408 -4.31 -2.48 -4.88
CA ASN A 408 -4.83 -1.54 -5.87
C ASN A 408 -4.17 -0.16 -5.76
N ILE A 409 -3.99 0.32 -4.52
CA ILE A 409 -3.33 1.60 -4.24
C ILE A 409 -1.84 1.52 -4.59
N ASN A 410 -1.15 0.49 -4.10
CA ASN A 410 0.27 0.28 -4.36
C ASN A 410 0.56 0.13 -5.85
N ASP A 411 -0.31 -0.55 -6.60
CA ASP A 411 -0.12 -0.75 -8.02
C ASP A 411 -0.10 0.58 -8.80
N TYR A 412 -0.92 1.56 -8.40
CA TYR A 412 -0.93 2.87 -9.03
C TYR A 412 0.24 3.77 -8.58
N PHE A 413 0.55 3.80 -7.29
CA PHE A 413 1.53 4.74 -6.71
C PHE A 413 2.96 4.18 -6.58
N ASN A 414 3.16 2.89 -6.82
CA ASN A 414 4.44 2.17 -6.73
C ASN A 414 5.18 2.45 -5.41
N ILE A 415 4.55 2.07 -4.30
CA ILE A 415 4.89 2.51 -2.95
C ILE A 415 5.79 1.50 -2.23
N TYR A 416 5.65 0.21 -2.51
CA TYR A 416 6.45 -0.86 -1.90
C TYR A 416 6.47 -2.16 -2.71
#